data_AF-A0A151UBP1-F1
#
_entry.id   AF-A0A151UBP1-F1
#
_cell.length_a   1.000
_cell.length_b   1.000
_cell.length_c   1.000
_cell.angle_alpha   90.00
_cell.angle_beta   90.00
_cell.angle_gamma   90.00
#
_symmetry.space_group_name_H-M   'P 1'
#
loop_
_entity.id
_entity.type
_entity.pdbx_description
1 polymer ?
#
loop_
_entity_poly.entity_id
_entity_poly.type
_entity_poly.pdbx_seq_one_letter_code
_entity_poly.pdbx_strand_id
1 'polypeptide(L)' 'MEKIFSVLGSSKERKLAYAVYMLTGEAEYWWRGTKQMLESRGVPVDWDCFRRVFLEKYFLDSF' A
#
# COMPACT_ATOMS: atom_id res chain seq x y z
N MET A 1 0.68 -17.23 -18.43
CA MET A 1 0.61 -16.13 -17.45
C MET A 1 -0.47 -15.09 -17.78
N GLU A 2 -0.91 -14.96 -19.04
CA GLU A 2 -1.87 -13.93 -19.46
C GLU A 2 -3.34 -14.13 -19.03
N LYS A 3 -3.74 -15.32 -18.55
CA LYS A 3 -5.13 -15.59 -18.10
C LYS A 3 -5.45 -15.09 -16.67
N ILE A 4 -4.44 -14.81 -15.85
CA ILE A 4 -4.62 -14.28 -14.49
C ILE A 4 -4.68 -12.74 -14.52
N PHE A 5 -4.39 -12.11 -15.66
CA PHE A 5 -4.46 -10.66 -15.79
C PHE A 5 -5.78 -10.16 -16.38
N SER A 6 -6.52 -11.00 -17.12
CA SER A 6 -7.82 -10.61 -17.71
C SER A 6 -8.98 -10.63 -16.71
N VAL A 7 -8.98 -11.53 -15.71
CA VAL A 7 -10.01 -11.58 -14.65
C VAL A 7 -9.81 -10.48 -13.60
N LEU A 8 -8.56 -10.10 -13.41
CA LEU A 8 -8.19 -9.11 -12.42
C LEU A 8 -8.10 -7.75 -13.11
N GLY A 9 -9.26 -7.11 -13.26
CA GLY A 9 -9.38 -5.72 -13.69
C GLY A 9 -8.38 -4.82 -12.96
N SER A 10 -8.08 -3.67 -13.55
CA SER A 10 -7.22 -2.62 -13.02
C SER A 10 -7.79 -2.00 -11.72
N SER A 11 -7.93 -2.82 -10.68
CA SER A 11 -8.60 -2.55 -9.43
C SER A 11 -7.54 -2.17 -8.40
N LYS A 12 -7.75 -1.03 -7.75
CA LYS A 12 -6.82 -0.40 -6.81
C LYS A 12 -6.33 -1.37 -5.73
N GLU A 13 -7.14 -2.36 -5.37
CA GLU A 13 -6.82 -3.40 -4.40
C GLU A 13 -5.61 -4.27 -4.81
N ARG A 14 -5.45 -4.59 -6.10
CA ARG A 14 -4.28 -5.35 -6.58
C ARG A 14 -3.00 -4.55 -6.52
N LYS A 15 -3.08 -3.26 -6.88
CA LYS A 15 -1.92 -2.36 -6.83
C LYS A 15 -1.43 -2.25 -5.39
N LEU A 16 -2.36 -2.13 -4.45
CA LEU A 16 -2.07 -2.17 -3.02
C LEU A 16 -1.42 -3.48 -2.62
N ALA A 17 -2.02 -4.63 -2.95
CA ALA A 17 -1.48 -5.94 -2.59
C ALA A 17 -0.06 -6.15 -3.14
N TYR A 18 0.21 -5.73 -4.39
CA TYR A 18 1.53 -5.82 -5.00
C TYR A 18 2.54 -4.88 -4.33
N ALA A 19 2.16 -3.62 -4.07
CA ALA A 19 3.07 -2.68 -3.42
C ALA A 19 3.41 -3.11 -1.99
N VAL A 20 2.43 -3.60 -1.23
CA VAL A 20 2.65 -4.16 0.10
C VAL A 20 3.54 -5.41 0.03
N TYR A 21 3.35 -6.27 -0.97
CA TYR A 21 4.21 -7.43 -1.20
C TYR A 21 5.66 -7.04 -1.55
N MET A 22 5.85 -5.93 -2.27
CA MET A 22 7.16 -5.39 -2.60
C MET A 22 7.86 -4.70 -1.42
N LEU A 23 7.16 -4.41 -0.32
CA LEU A 23 7.80 -3.89 0.89
C LEU A 23 8.60 -5.00 1.57
N THR A 24 9.88 -4.75 1.80
CA THR A 24 10.77 -5.70 2.47
C THR A 24 11.59 -5.00 3.55
N GLY A 25 11.91 -5.72 4.63
CA GLY A 25 12.75 -5.19 5.71
C GLY A 25 12.05 -4.12 6.54
N GLU A 26 12.70 -2.97 6.73
CA GLU A 26 12.20 -1.87 7.57
C GLU A 26 10.85 -1.32 7.07
N ALA A 27 10.65 -1.25 5.75
CA ALA A 27 9.41 -0.75 5.16
C ALA A 27 8.21 -1.68 5.42
N GLU A 28 8.43 -3.01 5.48
CA GLU A 28 7.38 -3.96 5.82
C GLU A 28 6.94 -3.78 7.29
N TYR A 29 7.93 -3.66 8.20
CA TYR A 29 7.67 -3.47 9.62
C TYR A 29 6.92 -2.15 9.89
N TRP A 30 7.37 -1.05 9.27
CA TRP A 30 6.70 0.24 9.34
C TRP A 30 5.27 0.19 8.79
N TRP A 31 5.07 -0.47 7.64
CA TRP A 31 3.74 -0.58 7.02
C TRP A 31 2.79 -1.40 7.88
N ARG A 32 3.25 -2.49 8.51
CA ARG A 32 2.42 -3.27 9.45
C ARG A 32 1.90 -2.43 10.62
N GLY A 33 2.75 -1.61 11.23
CA GLY A 33 2.35 -0.70 12.30
C GLY A 33 1.40 0.41 11.81
N THR A 34 1.71 1.02 10.68
CA THR A 34 0.89 2.06 10.05
C THR A 34 -0.49 1.53 9.66
N LYS A 35 -0.55 0.33 9.08
CA LYS A 35 -1.80 -0.34 8.71
C LYS A 35 -2.69 -0.57 9.93
N GLN A 36 -2.15 -1.12 11.03
CA GLN A 36 -2.92 -1.29 12.27
C GLN A 36 -3.45 0.03 12.83
N MET A 37 -2.64 1.08 12.78
CA MET A 37 -3.07 2.40 13.24
C MET A 37 -4.21 2.96 12.38
N LEU A 38 -4.14 2.81 11.06
CA LEU A 38 -5.19 3.24 10.12
C LEU A 38 -6.49 2.47 10.36
N GLU A 39 -6.41 1.15 10.49
CA GLU A 39 -7.55 0.28 10.80
C GLU A 39 -8.18 0.65 12.15
N SER A 40 -7.36 0.91 13.18
CA SER A 40 -7.83 1.35 14.50
C SER A 40 -8.51 2.73 14.47
N ARG A 41 -8.15 3.60 13.51
CA ARG A 41 -8.81 4.90 13.30
C ARG A 41 -10.06 4.79 12.42
N GLY A 42 -10.43 3.58 11.98
CA GLY A 42 -11.52 3.36 11.04
C GLY A 42 -11.23 3.90 9.64
N VAL A 43 -9.96 4.16 9.32
CA VAL A 43 -9.57 4.64 7.99
C VAL A 43 -9.46 3.45 7.05
N PRO A 44 -10.19 3.43 5.92
CA PRO A 44 -10.07 2.37 4.95
C PRO A 44 -8.67 2.36 4.34
N VAL A 45 -8.00 1.21 4.43
CA VAL A 45 -6.67 1.00 3.86
C VAL A 45 -6.82 0.64 2.38
N ASP A 46 -6.95 1.67 1.54
CA ASP A 46 -6.97 1.53 0.09
C ASP A 46 -5.63 1.97 -0.56
N TRP A 47 -5.54 1.85 -1.88
CA TRP A 47 -4.36 2.25 -2.64
C TRP A 47 -3.99 3.73 -2.47
N ASP A 48 -4.99 4.60 -2.44
CA ASP A 48 -4.78 6.05 -2.37
C ASP A 48 -4.27 6.44 -0.98
N CYS A 49 -4.80 5.80 0.07
CA CYS A 49 -4.29 5.89 1.43
C CYS A 49 -2.84 5.42 1.50
N PHE A 50 -2.54 4.18 1.10
CA PHE A 50 -1.19 3.64 1.07
C PHE A 50 -0.22 4.58 0.35
N ARG A 51 -0.58 5.00 -0.87
CA ARG A 51 0.26 5.88 -1.68
C ARG A 51 0.53 7.21 -0.98
N ARG A 52 -0.49 7.83 -0.35
CA ARG A 52 -0.29 9.08 0.40
C ARG A 52 0.66 8.87 1.57
N VAL A 53 0.42 7.88 2.44
CA VAL A 53 1.25 7.69 3.64
C VAL A 53 2.68 7.25 3.28
N PHE A 54 2.82 6.44 2.22
CA PHE A 54 4.11 6.01 1.71
C PHE A 54 4.90 7.17 1.11
N LEU A 55 4.29 7.99 0.25
CA LEU A 55 4.94 9.19 -0.28
C LEU A 55 5.28 10.18 0.84
N GLU A 56 4.40 10.33 1.84
CA GLU A 56 4.64 11.18 3.00
C GLU A 56 5.86 10.73 3.82
N LYS A 57 6.00 9.41 4.01
CA LYS A 57 7.10 8.85 4.79
C LYS A 57 8.44 8.85 4.06
N TYR A 58 8.44 8.59 2.75
CA TYR A 58 9.67 8.31 1.99
C TYR A 58 10.06 9.39 0.98
N PHE A 59 9.15 10.27 0.58
CA PHE A 59 9.37 11.24 -0.52
C PHE A 59 9.06 12.69 -0.14
N LEU A 60 8.49 12.96 1.03
CA LEU A 60 8.07 14.30 1.45
C LEU A 60 9.19 15.13 2.10
N ASP A 61 10.42 14.63 2.08
CA ASP A 61 11.62 15.32 2.60
C ASP A 61 12.50 15.89 1.46
N SER A 62 11.90 16.23 0.31
CA SER A 62 12.63 16.71 -0.87
C SER A 62 11.96 17.87 -1.61
N PHE A 63 11.06 18.63 -0.95
CA PHE A 63 10.57 19.93 -1.44
C PHE A 63 10.70 21.00 -0.37
#